data_AF-A0A658IDI1-F1
#
_entry.id   AF-A0A658IDI1-F1
#
_cell.length_a   1.000
_cell.length_b   1.000
_cell.length_c   1.000
_cell.angle_alpha   90.00
_cell.angle_beta   90.00
_cell.angle_gamma   90.00
#
_symmetry.space_group_name_H-M   'P 1'
#
loop_
_entity.id
_entity.type
_entity.pdbx_description
1 polymer ?
#
loop_
_entity_poly.entity_id
_entity_poly.type
_entity_poly.pdbx_seq_one_letter_code
_entity_poly.pdbx_strand_id
1 'polypeptide(L)' 'MAVPTYDKFIEPVLRFLATRPEGALVREVREAAAEMLGLDEQQRAEVITSGQLTYQNRTGWAHDRLKRAGLSQSLS' A
#
# COMPACT_ATOMS: atom_id res chain seq x y z
N MET A 1 -10.74 8.67 12.13
CA MET A 1 -10.16 9.64 11.16
C MET A 1 -10.20 9.01 9.77
N ALA A 2 -10.14 9.78 8.68
CA ALA A 2 -10.12 9.18 7.33
C ALA A 2 -8.80 8.46 7.06
N VAL A 3 -8.81 7.45 6.17
CA VAL A 3 -7.57 6.83 5.67
C VAL A 3 -6.72 7.87 4.93
N PRO A 4 -5.38 7.93 5.15
CA PRO A 4 -4.50 8.84 4.42
C PRO A 4 -4.58 8.67 2.90
N THR A 5 -4.25 9.72 2.16
CA THR A 5 -4.15 9.68 0.70
C THR A 5 -2.97 8.82 0.24
N TYR A 6 -3.01 8.35 -1.02
CA TYR A 6 -2.05 7.34 -1.50
C TYR A 6 -0.58 7.80 -1.47
N ASP A 7 -0.32 9.11 -1.53
CA ASP A 7 1.03 9.66 -1.44
C ASP A 7 1.73 9.28 -0.12
N LYS A 8 0.96 9.18 0.97
CA LYS A 8 1.47 8.73 2.27
C LYS A 8 1.82 7.24 2.30
N PHE A 9 1.27 6.45 1.38
CA PHE A 9 1.58 5.03 1.25
C PHE A 9 2.82 4.76 0.39
N ILE A 10 3.31 5.74 -0.40
CA ILE A 10 4.46 5.55 -1.31
C ILE A 10 5.71 5.11 -0.56
N GLU A 11 6.07 5.85 0.49
CA GLU A 11 7.29 5.57 1.25
C GLU A 11 7.21 4.24 2.03
N PRO A 12 6.13 3.93 2.78
CA PRO A 12 5.99 2.62 3.44
C PRO A 12 6.03 1.44 2.48
N VAL A 13 5.38 1.55 1.32
CA VAL A 13 5.39 0.50 0.30
C VAL A 13 6.80 0.30 -0.25
N LEU A 14 7.50 1.39 -0.61
CA LEU A 14 8.88 1.30 -1.11
C LEU A 14 9.82 0.70 -0.05
N ARG A 15 9.72 1.16 1.19
CA ARG A 15 10.52 0.67 2.32
C ARG A 15 10.33 -0.83 2.51
N PHE A 16 9.09 -1.32 2.51
CA PHE A 16 8.81 -2.74 2.64
C PHE A 16 9.38 -3.54 1.46
N LEU A 17 9.15 -3.10 0.22
CA LEU A 17 9.65 -3.78 -0.98
C LEU A 17 11.19 -3.82 -1.03
N ALA A 18 11.88 -2.79 -0.55
CA ALA A 18 13.34 -2.76 -0.45
C ALA A 18 13.91 -3.88 0.43
N THR A 19 13.12 -4.41 1.39
CA THR A 19 13.52 -5.57 2.21
C THR A 19 13.24 -6.92 1.54
N ARG A 20 12.57 -6.93 0.39
CA ARG A 20 12.07 -8.12 -0.32
C ARG A 20 12.54 -8.10 -1.79
N PRO A 21 13.84 -8.25 -2.08
CA PRO A 21 14.38 -8.17 -3.44
C PRO A 21 13.81 -9.24 -4.38
N GLU A 22 13.44 -10.40 -3.85
CA GLU A 22 12.78 -11.50 -4.59
C GLU A 22 11.28 -11.28 -4.81
N GLY A 23 10.75 -10.14 -4.36
CA GLY A 23 9.33 -9.83 -4.38
C GLY A 23 8.59 -10.19 -3.09
N ALA A 24 7.34 -9.74 -3.02
CA ALA A 24 6.46 -9.95 -1.87
C ALA A 24 5.02 -10.13 -2.34
N LEU A 25 4.22 -10.84 -1.53
CA LEU A 25 2.80 -10.97 -1.82
C LEU A 25 2.10 -9.63 -1.59
N VAL A 26 1.17 -9.28 -2.47
CA VAL A 26 0.39 -8.03 -2.37
C VAL A 26 -0.28 -7.86 -0.99
N ARG A 27 -0.74 -8.95 -0.38
CA ARG A 27 -1.31 -8.91 0.98
C ARG A 27 -0.29 -8.41 2.01
N GLU A 28 0.95 -8.87 1.95
CA GLU A 28 2.00 -8.47 2.90
C GLU A 28 2.35 -6.99 2.72
N VAL A 29 2.44 -6.51 1.47
CA VAL A 29 2.70 -5.09 1.18
C VAL A 29 1.61 -4.18 1.76
N ARG A 30 0.34 -4.57 1.59
CA ARG A 30 -0.82 -3.84 2.12
C ARG A 30 -0.81 -3.78 3.64
N GLU A 31 -0.55 -4.91 4.29
CA GLU A 31 -0.52 -4.99 5.76
C GLU A 31 0.66 -4.21 6.34
N ALA A 32 1.85 -4.35 5.77
CA ALA A 32 3.03 -3.60 6.22
C ALA A 32 2.85 -2.08 6.07
N ALA A 33 2.25 -1.62 4.96
CA ALA A 33 1.98 -0.20 4.78
C ALA A 33 0.95 0.33 5.79
N ALA A 34 -0.10 -0.44 6.08
CA ALA A 34 -1.09 -0.08 7.09
C ALA A 34 -0.50 -0.02 8.51
N GLU A 35 0.37 -0.98 8.85
CA GLU A 35 1.06 -1.03 10.13
C GLU A 35 2.03 0.15 10.31
N MET A 36 2.87 0.44 9.30
CA MET A 36 3.81 1.56 9.35
C MET A 36 3.13 2.93 9.44
N LEU A 37 1.93 3.05 8.87
CA LEU A 37 1.11 4.27 8.98
C LEU A 37 0.25 4.32 10.26
N GLY A 38 0.27 3.25 11.07
CA GLY A 38 -0.50 3.18 12.32
C GLY A 38 -2.01 3.25 12.10
N LEU A 39 -2.53 2.63 11.05
CA LEU A 39 -3.98 2.66 10.77
C LEU A 39 -4.76 1.91 11.85
N ASP A 40 -5.79 2.57 12.38
CA ASP A 40 -6.71 1.96 13.35
C ASP A 40 -7.70 0.98 12.69
N GLU A 41 -8.48 0.26 13.50
CA GLU A 41 -9.47 -0.71 13.01
C GLU A 41 -10.54 -0.08 12.12
N GLN A 42 -10.97 1.15 12.43
CA GLN A 42 -11.98 1.86 11.65
C GLN A 42 -11.44 2.22 10.26
N GLN A 43 -10.21 2.70 10.18
CA GLN A 43 -9.49 3.00 8.94
C GLN A 43 -9.24 1.73 8.12
N ARG A 44 -8.91 0.62 8.79
CA ARG A 44 -8.69 -0.69 8.14
C ARG A 44 -9.98 -1.33 7.63
N ALA A 45 -11.13 -0.96 8.18
CA ALA A 45 -12.46 -1.39 7.75
C ALA A 45 -13.13 -0.44 6.72
N GLU A 46 -12.57 0.76 6.49
CA GLU A 46 -13.12 1.73 5.56
C GLU A 46 -13.13 1.17 4.13
N VAL A 47 -14.25 1.33 3.41
CA VAL A 47 -14.40 0.90 2.01
C VAL A 47 -14.70 2.07 1.09
N ILE A 48 -14.18 2.01 -0.13
CA ILE A 48 -14.60 2.91 -1.23
C ILE A 48 -15.87 2.39 -1.90
N THR A 49 -16.49 3.20 -2.77
CA THR A 49 -17.76 2.87 -3.47
C THR A 49 -17.75 1.53 -4.20
N SER A 50 -16.59 1.06 -4.67
CA SER A 50 -16.45 -0.25 -5.33
C SER A 50 -16.42 -1.44 -4.37
N GLY A 51 -16.50 -1.23 -3.06
CA GLY A 51 -16.43 -2.27 -2.02
C GLY A 51 -15.01 -2.69 -1.62
N GLN A 52 -13.98 -2.13 -2.24
CA GLN A 52 -12.59 -2.37 -1.82
C GLN A 52 -12.27 -1.61 -0.53
N LEU A 53 -11.43 -2.21 0.32
CA LEU A 53 -10.88 -1.51 1.49
C LEU A 53 -10.01 -0.33 1.04
N THR A 54 -10.26 0.85 1.60
CA THR A 54 -9.63 2.10 1.18
C THR A 54 -8.10 1.99 1.25
N TYR A 55 -7.53 1.49 2.35
CA TYR A 55 -6.07 1.38 2.50
C TYR A 55 -5.43 0.45 1.46
N GLN A 56 -6.12 -0.63 1.05
CA GLN A 56 -5.63 -1.52 0.01
C GLN A 56 -5.63 -0.84 -1.36
N ASN A 57 -6.67 -0.04 -1.64
CA ASN A 57 -6.72 0.79 -2.84
C ASN A 57 -5.60 1.84 -2.85
N ARG A 58 -5.34 2.52 -1.72
CA ARG A 58 -4.25 3.49 -1.57
C ARG A 58 -2.87 2.84 -1.76
N THR A 59 -2.67 1.66 -1.20
CA THR A 59 -1.46 0.85 -1.42
C THR A 59 -1.26 0.54 -2.91
N GLY A 60 -2.34 0.18 -3.62
CA GLY A 60 -2.31 -0.07 -5.06
C GLY A 60 -1.86 1.15 -5.88
N TRP A 61 -2.39 2.33 -5.57
CA TRP A 61 -1.98 3.59 -6.22
C TRP A 61 -0.55 3.99 -5.89
N ALA A 62 -0.12 3.81 -4.64
CA ALA A 62 1.27 4.02 -4.25
C ALA A 62 2.21 3.13 -5.06
N HIS A 63 1.88 1.85 -5.19
CA HIS A 63 2.66 0.92 -6.01
C HIS A 63 2.66 1.30 -7.49
N ASP A 64 1.53 1.76 -8.07
CA ASP A 64 1.50 2.28 -9.45
C ASP A 64 2.48 3.44 -9.67
N ARG A 65 2.59 4.36 -8.70
CA ARG A 65 3.56 5.47 -8.78
C ARG A 65 5.01 5.00 -8.73
N LEU A 66 5.32 4.05 -7.85
CA LEU A 66 6.66 3.45 -7.76
C LEU A 66 7.05 2.76 -9.07
N LYS A 67 6.12 2.00 -9.69
CA LYS A 67 6.35 1.39 -11.01
C LYS A 67 6.61 2.43 -12.09
N ARG A 68 5.80 3.50 -12.15
CA ARG A 68 5.99 4.60 -13.13
C ARG A 68 7.30 5.35 -12.93
N ALA A 69 7.83 5.38 -11.71
CA ALA A 69 9.13 5.96 -11.38
C ALA A 69 10.31 5.00 -11.61
N GLY A 70 10.06 3.75 -12.02
CA GLY A 70 11.11 2.73 -12.19
C GLY A 70 11.68 2.19 -10.88
N LEU A 71 10.99 2.38 -9.76
CA LEU A 71 11.44 1.98 -8.41
C LEU A 71 10.87 0.64 -7.96
N SER A 72 9.89 0.09 -8.68
CA SER A 72 9.35 -1.24 -8.42
C SER A 72 8.77 -1.86 -9.70
N GLN A 73 8.50 -3.16 -9.66
CA GLN A 73 7.80 -3.88 -10.73
C GLN A 73 6.97 -5.02 -10.17
N SER A 74 5.98 -5.47 -10.93
CA SER A 74 5.30 -6.73 -10.66
C SER A 74 6.14 -7.88 -11.23
N LEU A 75 6.28 -8.95 -10.47
CA LEU A 75 6.83 -10.21 -10.96
C LEU A 75 5.69 -11.02 -11.60
N SER A 76 6.00 -11.71 -12.70
CA SER A 76 5.07 -12.59 -13.43
C SER A 76 4.98 -13.96 -12.79
#